data_AF-X1J5Y2-F1
#
_entry.id   AF-X1J5Y2-F1
#
_cell.length_a   1.000
_cell.length_b   1.000
_cell.length_c   1.000
_cell.angle_alpha   90.00
_cell.angle_beta   90.00
_cell.angle_gamma   90.00
#
_symmetry.space_group_name_H-M   'P 1'
#
loop_
_entity.id
_entity.type
_entity.pdbx_description
1 polymer ?
#
loop_
_entity_poly.entity_id
_entity_poly.type
_entity_poly.pdbx_seq_one_letter_code
_entity_poly.pdbx_strand_id
1 'polypeptide(L)'
;RGSDLSISTFIPMQNPLDLFYVHNHDKLFGNIQEEVLITLNNKHILRNHLCCAAKEIPISIDEYKKFGIEEKKLFENCIDNLVSESLLMKRMNKYYWKGEFFPNEKYGLNALSSRSYKVILRQSGREELLTVEDESYVFRDLHTGAVYLYEAETYVVQDLDLDEKIVYLTRANVEFYTQSLKHTDIFPLEIQLQDGMGQNNIIEKFFGKVKVEHEYYSYKVIDTFTQDILSRHPLDNIPIIEFETQAVWFGIPFEYQKELELEG
;
A
#
# COMPACT_ATOMS: atom_id res chain seq x y z
N ARG A 1 -15.73 11.24 27.72
CA ARG A 1 -16.63 10.09 27.45
C ARG A 1 -17.58 9.98 28.65
N GLY A 2 -18.89 9.88 28.43
CA GLY A 2 -19.94 10.05 29.44
C GLY A 2 -20.10 8.85 30.40
N SER A 3 -20.80 9.08 31.51
CA SER A 3 -21.15 8.09 32.55
C SER A 3 -22.35 7.21 32.18
N ASP A 4 -22.97 7.47 31.03
CA ASP A 4 -24.19 6.79 30.61
C ASP A 4 -23.89 5.41 30.02
N LEU A 5 -24.89 4.54 30.06
CA LEU A 5 -24.82 3.19 29.52
C LEU A 5 -24.58 3.23 28.00
N SER A 6 -23.65 2.43 27.49
CA SER A 6 -23.35 2.32 26.05
C SER A 6 -23.39 0.87 25.58
N ILE A 7 -23.76 0.66 24.32
CA ILE A 7 -23.74 -0.64 23.64
C ILE A 7 -22.81 -0.58 22.42
N SER A 8 -22.09 -1.67 22.17
CA SER A 8 -21.29 -1.89 20.96
C SER A 8 -21.61 -3.27 20.43
N THR A 9 -21.89 -3.37 19.13
CA THR A 9 -22.37 -4.60 18.49
C THR A 9 -21.44 -4.97 17.34
N PHE A 10 -21.00 -6.23 17.30
CA PHE A 10 -20.31 -6.80 16.15
C PHE A 10 -21.35 -7.47 15.24
N ILE A 11 -21.43 -7.03 13.98
CA ILE A 11 -22.33 -7.60 12.97
C ILE A 11 -21.44 -8.32 11.94
N PRO A 12 -21.32 -9.65 11.99
CA PRO A 12 -20.45 -10.40 11.10
C PRO A 12 -21.00 -10.42 9.67
N MET A 13 -20.11 -10.35 8.68
CA MET A 13 -20.40 -10.52 7.27
C MET A 13 -20.15 -11.96 6.82
N GLN A 14 -20.59 -12.32 5.61
CA GLN A 14 -20.44 -13.66 5.03
C GLN A 14 -19.02 -13.93 4.52
N ASN A 15 -17.99 -13.67 5.32
CA ASN A 15 -16.60 -13.97 5.00
C ASN A 15 -15.99 -14.96 6.02
N PRO A 16 -14.98 -15.77 5.62
CA PRO A 16 -14.42 -16.79 6.50
C PRO A 16 -13.84 -16.27 7.82
N LEU A 17 -13.31 -15.04 7.83
CA LEU A 17 -12.68 -14.46 9.02
C LEU A 17 -13.73 -14.08 10.06
N ASP A 18 -14.82 -13.44 9.65
CA ASP A 18 -15.93 -13.11 10.56
C ASP A 18 -16.60 -14.37 11.12
N LEU A 19 -16.84 -15.37 10.27
CA LEU A 19 -17.37 -16.67 10.71
C LEU A 19 -16.44 -17.36 11.71
N PHE A 20 -15.14 -17.31 11.48
CA PHE A 20 -14.15 -17.83 12.42
C PHE A 20 -14.30 -17.17 13.80
N TYR A 21 -14.40 -15.83 13.87
CA TYR A 21 -14.55 -15.14 15.15
C TYR A 21 -15.90 -15.36 15.84
N VAL A 22 -16.99 -15.52 15.08
CA VAL A 22 -18.30 -15.91 15.62
C VAL A 22 -18.22 -17.27 16.31
N HIS A 23 -17.53 -18.24 15.70
CA HIS A 23 -17.34 -19.58 16.27
C HIS A 23 -16.24 -19.65 17.33
N ASN A 24 -15.38 -18.65 17.42
CA ASN A 24 -14.24 -18.59 18.34
C ASN A 24 -14.22 -17.25 19.10
N HIS A 25 -15.31 -16.90 19.78
CA HIS A 25 -15.46 -15.59 20.45
C HIS A 25 -14.33 -15.26 21.43
N ASP A 26 -13.75 -16.26 22.09
CA ASP A 26 -12.61 -16.08 23.01
C ASP A 26 -11.36 -15.56 22.32
N LYS A 27 -11.24 -15.75 21.00
CA LYS A 27 -10.17 -15.16 20.17
C LYS A 27 -10.43 -13.68 19.89
N LEU A 28 -11.69 -13.32 19.63
CA LEU A 28 -12.09 -11.92 19.38
C LEU A 28 -11.95 -11.06 20.63
N PHE A 29 -12.40 -11.58 21.78
CA PHE A 29 -12.31 -10.89 23.08
C PHE A 29 -11.04 -11.21 23.87
N GLY A 30 -10.11 -11.93 23.24
CA GLY A 30 -8.82 -12.28 23.83
C GLY A 30 -7.87 -11.09 23.90
N ASN A 31 -6.64 -11.35 24.31
CA ASN A 31 -5.59 -10.34 24.26
C ASN A 31 -5.31 -9.95 22.80
N ILE A 32 -5.16 -8.65 22.55
CA ILE A 32 -4.67 -8.11 21.28
C ILE A 32 -3.30 -8.74 21.00
N GLN A 33 -3.17 -9.38 19.83
CA GLN A 33 -1.93 -10.06 19.42
C GLN A 33 -1.14 -9.26 18.38
N GLU A 34 -1.73 -8.20 17.84
CA GLU A 34 -1.09 -7.34 16.86
C GLU A 34 0.02 -6.53 17.52
N GLU A 35 1.27 -6.83 17.16
CA GLU A 35 2.43 -6.05 17.53
C GLU A 35 2.76 -5.03 16.43
N VAL A 36 2.96 -3.78 16.83
CA VAL A 36 3.44 -2.74 15.91
C VAL A 36 4.96 -2.86 15.78
N LEU A 37 5.40 -3.46 14.68
CA LEU A 37 6.82 -3.64 14.38
C LEU A 37 7.33 -2.48 13.49
N ILE A 38 8.23 -1.66 14.04
CA ILE A 38 8.90 -0.58 13.31
C ILE A 38 10.41 -0.85 13.35
N THR A 39 11.06 -0.84 12.19
CA THR A 39 12.51 -0.98 12.08
C THR A 39 13.15 0.33 11.61
N LEU A 40 14.08 0.85 12.40
CA LEU A 40 14.92 2.00 12.02
C LEU A 40 16.16 1.56 11.21
N ASN A 41 16.40 0.25 11.13
CA ASN A 41 17.57 -0.33 10.45
C ASN A 41 17.35 -0.54 8.94
N ASN A 42 16.24 -0.08 8.37
CA ASN A 42 16.04 -0.11 6.92
C ASN A 42 16.98 0.91 6.25
N LYS A 43 18.03 0.41 5.59
CA LYS A 43 19.06 1.22 4.92
C LYS A 43 18.50 2.22 3.90
N HIS A 44 17.40 1.89 3.22
CA HIS A 44 16.81 2.77 2.21
C HIS A 44 16.09 3.96 2.85
N ILE A 45 15.31 3.69 3.90
CA ILE A 45 14.62 4.72 4.69
C ILE A 45 15.64 5.60 5.41
N LEU A 46 16.63 4.98 6.08
CA LEU A 46 17.70 5.70 6.76
C LEU A 46 18.47 6.61 5.79
N ARG A 47 18.86 6.10 4.62
CA ARG A 47 19.54 6.89 3.59
C ARG A 47 18.74 8.14 3.22
N ASN A 48 17.43 8.02 3.02
CA ASN A 48 16.56 9.14 2.68
C ASN A 48 16.48 10.16 3.83
N HIS A 49 16.31 9.70 5.07
CA HIS A 49 16.30 10.58 6.25
C HIS A 49 17.65 11.27 6.49
N LEU A 50 18.77 10.61 6.19
CA LEU A 50 20.10 11.23 6.28
C LEU A 50 20.27 12.37 5.28
N CYS A 51 19.71 12.27 4.07
CA CYS A 51 19.68 13.39 3.12
C CYS A 51 18.93 14.59 3.71
N CYS A 52 17.74 14.36 4.29
CA CYS A 52 16.95 15.41 4.94
C CYS A 52 17.69 16.01 6.14
N ALA A 53 18.19 15.16 7.03
CA ALA A 53 18.90 15.61 8.23
C ALA A 53 20.16 16.42 7.88
N ALA A 54 20.95 16.00 6.89
CA ALA A 54 22.15 16.72 6.47
C ALA A 54 21.86 18.08 5.81
N LYS A 55 20.65 18.24 5.24
CA LYS A 55 20.16 19.51 4.70
C LYS A 55 19.82 20.50 5.81
N GLU A 56 19.27 20.00 6.92
CA GLU A 56 18.91 20.80 8.09
C GLU A 56 20.15 21.15 8.94
N ILE A 57 20.92 20.13 9.33
CA ILE A 57 22.08 20.25 10.22
C ILE A 57 23.19 19.30 9.78
N PRO A 58 24.47 19.74 9.71
CA PRO A 58 25.58 18.87 9.32
C PRO A 58 25.76 17.71 10.31
N ILE A 59 25.76 16.48 9.78
CA ILE A 59 25.74 15.24 10.56
C ILE A 59 27.16 14.83 11.00
N SER A 60 27.29 14.27 12.20
CA SER A 60 28.50 13.54 12.62
C SER A 60 28.23 12.03 12.74
N ILE A 61 29.24 11.21 12.42
CA ILE A 61 29.15 9.74 12.53
C ILE A 61 28.79 9.28 13.94
N ASP A 62 29.26 9.99 14.97
CA ASP A 62 29.01 9.62 16.37
C ASP A 62 27.57 9.90 16.83
N GLU A 63 26.74 10.52 15.98
CA GLU A 63 25.33 10.79 16.26
C GLU A 63 24.41 9.62 15.90
N TYR A 64 24.92 8.49 15.43
CA TYR A 64 24.12 7.33 14.99
C TYR A 64 23.03 6.91 16.00
N LYS A 65 23.31 6.98 17.32
CA LYS A 65 22.33 6.69 18.37
C LYS A 65 21.14 7.66 18.41
N LYS A 66 21.34 8.92 18.02
CA LYS A 66 20.26 9.92 17.92
C LYS A 66 19.27 9.57 16.81
N PHE A 67 19.70 8.82 15.81
CA PHE A 67 18.86 8.30 14.73
C PHE A 67 18.22 6.95 15.08
N GLY A 68 18.35 6.48 16.34
CA GLY A 68 17.84 5.20 16.79
C GLY A 68 18.53 3.99 16.14
N ILE A 69 19.73 4.19 15.58
CA ILE A 69 20.54 3.12 15.00
C ILE A 69 21.43 2.51 16.08
N GLU A 70 21.37 1.20 16.22
CA GLU A 70 22.21 0.47 17.18
C GLU A 70 23.60 0.15 16.60
N GLU A 71 23.65 -0.17 15.30
CA GLU A 71 24.87 -0.56 14.60
C GLU A 71 25.54 0.64 13.93
N LYS A 72 26.65 1.11 14.52
CA LYS A 72 27.43 2.24 13.98
C LYS A 72 27.86 2.00 12.51
N LYS A 73 28.24 0.77 12.16
CA LYS A 73 28.64 0.39 10.79
C LYS A 73 27.54 0.62 9.75
N LEU A 74 26.28 0.36 10.10
CA LEU A 74 25.15 0.58 9.20
C LEU A 74 25.03 2.08 8.86
N PHE A 75 25.16 2.92 9.88
CA PHE A 75 25.13 4.39 9.74
C PHE A 75 26.31 4.90 8.90
N GLU A 76 27.53 4.43 9.19
CA GLU A 76 28.74 4.75 8.43
C GLU A 76 28.60 4.36 6.95
N ASN A 77 28.17 3.13 6.67
CA ASN A 77 27.96 2.65 5.30
C ASN A 77 26.95 3.53 4.54
N CYS A 78 25.87 3.97 5.19
CA CYS A 78 24.88 4.86 4.56
C CYS A 78 25.48 6.23 4.24
N ILE A 79 26.26 6.82 5.15
CA ILE A 79 26.95 8.09 4.91
C ILE A 79 27.98 7.95 3.79
N ASP A 80 28.78 6.89 3.79
CA ASP A 80 29.82 6.66 2.79
C ASP A 80 29.21 6.47 1.40
N ASN A 81 28.07 5.77 1.29
CA ASN A 81 27.30 5.67 0.04
C ASN A 81 26.79 7.05 -0.43
N LEU A 82 26.31 7.90 0.47
CA LEU A 82 25.85 9.24 0.10
C LEU A 82 27.01 10.17 -0.32
N VAL A 83 28.22 9.97 0.22
CA VAL A 83 29.42 10.68 -0.21
C VAL A 83 29.89 10.19 -1.58
N SER A 84 29.88 8.87 -1.83
CA SER A 84 30.25 8.31 -3.13
C SER A 84 29.30 8.75 -4.25
N GLU A 85 28.02 8.90 -3.95
CA GLU A 85 27.01 9.48 -4.84
C GLU A 85 27.09 11.01 -4.96
N SER A 86 28.08 11.67 -4.33
CA SER A 86 28.26 13.12 -4.32
C SER A 86 27.09 13.92 -3.74
N LEU A 87 26.21 13.28 -2.96
CA LEU A 87 25.09 13.93 -2.27
C LEU A 87 25.54 14.58 -0.94
N LEU A 88 26.56 14.03 -0.30
CA LEU A 88 27.20 14.59 0.89
C LEU A 88 28.65 15.00 0.63
N MET A 89 29.08 16.06 1.32
CA MET A 89 30.47 16.49 1.37
C MET A 89 31.00 16.42 2.80
N LYS A 90 32.13 15.76 2.99
CA LYS A 90 32.83 15.73 4.28
C LYS A 90 33.69 16.99 4.45
N ARG A 91 33.51 17.69 5.57
CA ARG A 91 34.38 18.79 6.01
C ARG A 91 34.70 18.62 7.48
N MET A 92 35.98 18.45 7.81
CA MET A 92 36.46 18.06 9.14
C MET A 92 35.76 16.76 9.60
N ASN A 93 35.02 16.79 10.71
CA ASN A 93 34.31 15.64 11.27
C ASN A 93 32.78 15.70 11.05
N LYS A 94 32.34 16.49 10.06
CA LYS A 94 30.91 16.66 9.74
C LYS A 94 30.64 16.47 8.26
N TYR A 95 29.42 16.02 7.96
CA TYR A 95 28.92 15.76 6.62
C TYR A 95 27.82 16.76 6.29
N TYR A 96 27.99 17.46 5.17
CA TYR A 96 27.12 18.55 4.72
C TYR A 96 26.36 18.12 3.47
N TRP A 97 25.10 18.52 3.37
CA TRP A 97 24.33 18.35 2.14
C TRP A 97 24.95 19.12 0.97
N LYS A 98 25.17 18.43 -0.15
CA LYS A 98 25.70 18.97 -1.41
C LYS A 98 24.73 18.80 -2.58
N GLY A 99 23.69 17.98 -2.45
CA GLY A 99 22.78 17.69 -3.57
C GLY A 99 21.98 18.91 -4.07
N GLU A 100 21.60 18.87 -5.34
CA GLU A 100 20.97 19.99 -6.05
C GLU A 100 19.45 20.09 -5.86
N PHE A 101 18.82 19.08 -5.24
CA PHE A 101 17.39 19.04 -4.97
C PHE A 101 17.08 19.17 -3.47
N PHE A 102 15.82 19.42 -3.14
CA PHE A 102 15.30 19.44 -1.77
C PHE A 102 14.92 18.02 -1.31
N PRO A 103 15.64 17.41 -0.35
CA PRO A 103 15.39 16.03 0.06
C PRO A 103 13.99 15.78 0.61
N ASN A 104 13.43 16.74 1.33
CA ASN A 104 12.10 16.67 1.92
C ASN A 104 10.98 16.64 0.86
N GLU A 105 11.20 17.22 -0.31
CA GLU A 105 10.25 17.15 -1.44
C GLU A 105 10.37 15.82 -2.19
N LYS A 106 11.61 15.31 -2.33
CA LYS A 106 11.88 14.07 -3.05
C LYS A 106 11.52 12.82 -2.27
N TYR A 107 11.71 12.82 -0.96
CA TYR A 107 11.59 11.66 -0.08
C TYR A 107 10.42 11.84 0.90
N GLY A 108 9.20 11.73 0.38
CA GLY A 108 7.99 11.75 1.19
C GLY A 108 7.78 10.44 1.97
N LEU A 109 7.10 10.52 3.11
CA LEU A 109 6.73 9.35 3.92
C LEU A 109 5.67 8.47 3.25
N ASN A 110 4.83 9.07 2.38
CA ASN A 110 3.73 8.40 1.68
C ASN A 110 4.08 8.10 0.21
N ALA A 111 5.34 7.85 -0.10
CA ALA A 111 5.84 7.67 -1.47
C ALA A 111 5.47 6.30 -2.08
N LEU A 112 4.18 5.94 -2.07
CA LEU A 112 3.67 4.74 -2.74
C LEU A 112 3.42 4.98 -4.24
N SER A 113 3.01 6.19 -4.64
CA SER A 113 3.04 6.63 -6.04
C SER A 113 3.13 8.15 -6.15
N SER A 114 3.74 8.64 -7.25
CA SER A 114 3.83 10.06 -7.59
C SER A 114 2.64 10.55 -8.42
N ARG A 115 1.69 9.66 -8.76
CA ARG A 115 0.54 9.94 -9.61
C ARG A 115 -0.71 10.04 -8.75
N SER A 116 -1.37 11.19 -8.83
CA SER A 116 -2.58 11.46 -8.07
C SER A 116 -3.63 12.14 -8.93
N TYR A 117 -4.88 12.03 -8.50
CA TYR A 117 -6.05 12.63 -9.13
C TYR A 117 -6.70 13.61 -8.16
N LYS A 118 -7.19 14.73 -8.69
CA LYS A 118 -8.04 15.64 -7.92
C LYS A 118 -9.45 15.06 -7.88
N VAL A 119 -10.03 15.01 -6.69
CA VAL A 119 -11.42 14.60 -6.51
C VAL A 119 -12.25 15.85 -6.34
N ILE A 120 -13.13 16.12 -7.31
CA ILE A 120 -13.93 17.34 -7.40
C ILE A 120 -15.40 17.02 -7.11
N LEU A 121 -15.95 17.69 -6.12
CA LEU A 121 -17.36 17.70 -5.82
C LEU A 121 -18.08 18.67 -6.76
N ARG A 122 -19.00 18.14 -7.57
CA ARG A 122 -19.88 18.94 -8.43
C ARG A 122 -21.26 19.05 -7.78
N GLN A 123 -21.65 20.24 -7.33
CA GLN A 123 -22.98 20.50 -6.76
C GLN A 123 -23.55 21.79 -7.33
N SER A 124 -24.77 21.72 -7.89
CA SER A 124 -25.53 22.91 -8.34
C SER A 124 -24.73 23.88 -9.24
N GLY A 125 -23.87 23.33 -10.11
CA GLY A 125 -23.04 24.12 -11.04
C GLY A 125 -21.77 24.72 -10.42
N ARG A 126 -21.41 24.35 -9.19
CA ARG A 126 -20.13 24.67 -8.56
C ARG A 126 -19.25 23.43 -8.49
N GLU A 127 -17.95 23.66 -8.60
CA GLU A 127 -16.89 22.65 -8.46
C GLU A 127 -16.00 23.04 -7.29
N GLU A 128 -15.80 22.08 -6.38
CA GLU A 128 -14.98 22.23 -5.19
C GLU A 128 -14.02 21.05 -5.08
N LEU A 129 -12.75 21.32 -4.75
CA LEU A 129 -11.77 20.27 -4.49
C LEU A 129 -12.11 19.61 -3.14
N LEU A 130 -12.45 18.32 -3.17
CA LEU A 130 -12.73 17.54 -1.97
C LEU A 130 -11.45 16.96 -1.38
N THR A 131 -10.66 16.26 -2.20
CA THR A 131 -9.42 15.59 -1.79
C THR A 131 -8.51 15.34 -3.00
N VAL A 132 -7.32 14.80 -2.75
CA VAL A 132 -6.39 14.31 -3.77
C VAL A 132 -6.04 12.88 -3.41
N GLU A 133 -6.34 11.95 -4.31
CA GLU A 133 -6.15 10.51 -4.08
C GLU A 133 -5.13 9.92 -5.06
N ASP A 134 -4.49 8.84 -4.65
CA ASP A 134 -3.52 8.11 -5.48
C ASP A 134 -4.18 7.44 -6.70
N GLU A 135 -3.46 7.37 -7.82
CA GLU A 135 -3.92 6.70 -9.05
C GLU A 135 -4.43 5.28 -8.81
N SER A 136 -3.73 4.49 -7.97
CA SER A 136 -4.14 3.12 -7.69
C SER A 136 -5.42 3.02 -6.86
N TYR A 137 -5.63 3.98 -5.97
CA TYR A 137 -6.87 4.13 -5.21
C TYR A 137 -8.02 4.55 -6.13
N VAL A 138 -7.75 5.50 -7.03
CA VAL A 138 -8.75 6.04 -7.95
C VAL A 138 -9.28 4.95 -8.88
N PHE A 139 -8.40 4.15 -9.47
CA PHE A 139 -8.83 3.08 -10.38
C PHE A 139 -9.61 1.97 -9.66
N ARG A 140 -9.34 1.77 -8.37
CA ARG A 140 -10.02 0.77 -7.55
C ARG A 140 -11.37 1.25 -7.03
N ASP A 141 -11.44 2.44 -6.46
CA ASP A 141 -12.57 2.91 -5.64
C ASP A 141 -13.23 4.20 -6.15
N LEU A 142 -12.65 4.87 -7.15
CA LEU A 142 -13.18 6.12 -7.73
C LEU A 142 -13.33 6.06 -9.25
N HIS A 143 -13.55 4.87 -9.81
CA HIS A 143 -13.96 4.72 -11.20
C HIS A 143 -15.39 5.24 -11.41
N THR A 144 -15.77 5.52 -12.65
CA THR A 144 -17.14 5.96 -12.97
C THR A 144 -18.19 4.96 -12.43
N GLY A 145 -19.19 5.48 -11.71
CA GLY A 145 -20.23 4.71 -11.03
C GLY A 145 -19.87 4.19 -9.63
N ALA A 146 -18.63 4.38 -9.16
CA ALA A 146 -18.24 3.99 -7.81
C ALA A 146 -18.97 4.79 -6.73
N VAL A 147 -19.27 4.14 -5.61
CA VAL A 147 -19.73 4.77 -4.38
C VAL A 147 -18.52 5.06 -3.49
N TYR A 148 -18.32 6.33 -3.20
CA TYR A 148 -17.23 6.82 -2.37
C TYR A 148 -17.75 7.33 -1.03
N LEU A 149 -17.22 6.78 0.06
CA LEU A 149 -17.50 7.23 1.42
C LEU A 149 -16.35 8.12 1.91
N TYR A 150 -16.63 9.39 2.14
CA TYR A 150 -15.63 10.36 2.60
C TYR A 150 -16.19 11.18 3.76
N GLU A 151 -15.49 11.20 4.89
CA GLU A 151 -15.90 11.90 6.12
C GLU A 151 -17.35 11.60 6.55
N ALA A 152 -17.76 10.33 6.48
CA ALA A 152 -19.11 9.84 6.78
C ALA A 152 -20.21 10.32 5.83
N GLU A 153 -19.84 10.92 4.69
CA GLU A 153 -20.75 11.33 3.62
C GLU A 153 -20.57 10.44 2.39
N THR A 154 -21.70 10.13 1.74
CA THR A 154 -21.72 9.25 0.57
C THR A 154 -21.76 10.06 -0.73
N TYR A 155 -20.93 9.66 -1.67
CA TYR A 155 -20.80 10.26 -2.98
C TYR A 155 -20.85 9.18 -4.07
N VAL A 156 -21.28 9.56 -5.27
CA VAL A 156 -21.21 8.70 -6.46
C VAL A 156 -20.36 9.38 -7.51
N VAL A 157 -19.35 8.66 -8.00
CA VAL A 157 -18.48 9.12 -9.07
C VAL A 157 -19.29 9.16 -10.38
N GLN A 158 -19.37 10.36 -10.95
CA GLN A 158 -20.06 10.62 -12.20
C GLN A 158 -19.14 10.42 -13.40
N ASP A 159 -17.86 10.77 -13.25
CA ASP A 159 -16.90 10.74 -14.34
C ASP A 159 -15.46 10.66 -13.82
N LEU A 160 -14.59 10.02 -14.60
CA LEU A 160 -13.16 9.89 -14.35
C LEU A 160 -12.42 10.34 -15.61
N ASP A 161 -11.80 11.51 -15.52
CA ASP A 161 -10.94 12.07 -16.57
C ASP A 161 -9.49 11.64 -16.32
N LEU A 162 -9.00 10.71 -17.13
CA LEU A 162 -7.65 10.17 -17.04
C LEU A 162 -6.59 11.14 -17.57
N ASP A 163 -6.96 12.01 -18.53
CA ASP A 163 -6.04 12.94 -19.17
C ASP A 163 -5.77 14.13 -18.25
N GLU A 164 -6.83 14.74 -17.72
CA GLU A 164 -6.74 15.86 -16.78
C GLU A 164 -6.48 15.41 -15.32
N LYS A 165 -6.59 14.11 -15.06
CA LYS A 165 -6.46 13.47 -13.74
C LYS A 165 -7.46 14.02 -12.71
N ILE A 166 -8.73 13.99 -13.09
CA ILE A 166 -9.83 14.52 -12.27
C ILE A 166 -10.93 13.47 -12.12
N VAL A 167 -11.36 13.25 -10.89
CA VAL A 167 -12.57 12.49 -10.56
C VAL A 167 -13.69 13.49 -10.27
N TYR A 168 -14.80 13.41 -10.99
CA TYR A 168 -15.99 14.20 -10.69
C TYR A 168 -17.00 13.35 -9.93
N LEU A 169 -17.45 13.83 -8.78
CA LEU A 169 -18.45 13.15 -7.97
C LEU A 169 -19.57 14.10 -7.52
N THR A 170 -20.69 13.51 -7.14
CA THR A 170 -21.85 14.20 -6.58
C THR A 170 -22.23 13.55 -5.26
N ARG A 171 -22.76 14.33 -4.33
CA ARG A 171 -23.29 13.78 -3.08
C ARG A 171 -24.55 12.97 -3.40
N ALA A 172 -24.64 11.77 -2.82
CA ALA A 172 -25.74 10.87 -3.05
C ALA A 172 -26.14 10.18 -1.75
N ASN A 173 -27.43 9.88 -1.60
CA ASN A 173 -27.92 9.02 -0.53
C ASN A 173 -28.34 7.70 -1.17
N VAL A 174 -27.46 6.69 -1.09
CA VAL A 174 -27.65 5.37 -1.69
C VAL A 174 -27.54 4.29 -0.63
N GLU A 175 -28.32 3.22 -0.79
CA GLU A 175 -28.35 2.07 0.13
C GLU A 175 -27.50 0.90 -0.40
N PHE A 176 -26.56 1.18 -1.31
CA PHE A 176 -25.64 0.20 -1.86
C PHE A 176 -24.20 0.71 -1.82
N TYR A 177 -23.24 -0.20 -1.90
CA TYR A 177 -21.83 0.11 -2.09
C TYR A 177 -21.28 -0.61 -3.31
N THR A 178 -20.12 -0.16 -3.79
CA THR A 178 -19.44 -0.76 -4.95
C THR A 178 -18.20 -1.52 -4.54
N GLN A 179 -17.91 -2.61 -5.23
CA GLN A 179 -16.70 -3.38 -5.04
C GLN A 179 -16.08 -3.75 -6.38
N SER A 180 -14.89 -3.23 -6.65
CA SER A 180 -14.10 -3.57 -7.83
C SER A 180 -13.56 -4.99 -7.78
N LEU A 181 -13.57 -5.63 -8.94
CA LEU A 181 -12.98 -6.92 -9.21
C LEU A 181 -11.68 -6.70 -9.96
N LYS A 182 -10.63 -7.40 -9.53
CA LYS A 182 -9.31 -7.27 -10.12
C LYS A 182 -8.72 -8.62 -10.47
N HIS A 183 -7.91 -8.63 -11.52
CA HIS A 183 -6.91 -9.65 -11.76
C HIS A 183 -5.55 -9.13 -11.31
N THR A 184 -4.65 -10.03 -10.91
CA THR A 184 -3.29 -9.65 -10.55
C THR A 184 -2.35 -10.67 -11.14
N ASP A 185 -1.57 -10.22 -12.12
CA ASP A 185 -0.52 -11.01 -12.73
C ASP A 185 0.83 -10.61 -12.17
N ILE A 186 1.70 -11.61 -11.98
CA ILE A 186 3.05 -11.41 -11.49
C ILE A 186 3.99 -12.15 -12.43
N PHE A 187 4.85 -11.39 -13.11
CA PHE A 187 5.78 -11.90 -14.11
C PHE A 187 7.22 -11.83 -13.58
N PRO A 188 7.94 -12.96 -13.47
CA PRO A 188 9.37 -12.95 -13.21
C PRO A 188 10.11 -12.23 -14.35
N LEU A 189 10.89 -11.20 -14.01
CA LEU A 189 11.73 -10.47 -14.97
C LEU A 189 13.17 -10.96 -14.90
N GLU A 190 13.69 -11.14 -13.69
CA GLU A 190 15.09 -11.47 -13.42
C GLU A 190 15.18 -12.35 -12.18
N ILE A 191 15.83 -13.51 -12.27
CA ILE A 191 16.14 -14.35 -11.11
C ILE A 191 17.54 -13.98 -10.60
N GLN A 192 17.61 -13.49 -9.37
CA GLN A 192 18.86 -13.07 -8.72
C GLN A 192 19.44 -14.15 -7.82
N LEU A 193 18.58 -14.97 -7.22
CA LEU A 193 18.96 -16.13 -6.43
C LEU A 193 17.96 -17.25 -6.69
N GLN A 194 18.47 -18.44 -6.92
CA GLN A 194 17.73 -19.69 -6.97
C GLN A 194 18.48 -20.72 -6.14
N ASP A 195 17.75 -21.41 -5.26
CA ASP A 195 18.32 -22.44 -4.41
C ASP A 195 17.23 -23.44 -4.00
N GLY A 196 17.61 -24.63 -3.54
CA GLY A 196 16.69 -25.64 -3.05
C GLY A 196 16.43 -25.48 -1.55
N MET A 197 15.27 -25.94 -1.10
CA MET A 197 14.97 -26.06 0.33
C MET A 197 14.07 -27.25 0.66
N GLY A 198 13.94 -27.54 1.95
CA GLY A 198 13.18 -28.67 2.46
C GLY A 198 13.92 -30.00 2.35
N GLN A 199 13.23 -31.10 2.63
CA GLN A 199 13.81 -32.43 2.52
C GLN A 199 14.15 -32.71 1.05
N ASN A 200 15.38 -33.15 0.80
CA ASN A 200 15.91 -33.44 -0.54
C ASN A 200 15.94 -32.25 -1.52
N ASN A 201 15.88 -30.99 -1.05
CA ASN A 201 15.93 -29.78 -1.89
C ASN A 201 14.80 -29.71 -2.95
N ILE A 202 13.65 -30.31 -2.64
CA ILE A 202 12.54 -30.49 -3.59
C ILE A 202 11.79 -29.18 -3.86
N ILE A 203 11.74 -28.27 -2.89
CA ILE A 203 11.10 -26.96 -3.06
C ILE A 203 12.15 -26.00 -3.58
N GLU A 204 11.92 -25.43 -4.76
CA GLU A 204 12.77 -24.37 -5.28
C GLU A 204 12.36 -23.04 -4.65
N LYS A 205 13.31 -22.30 -4.09
CA LYS A 205 13.11 -20.91 -3.67
C LYS A 205 13.81 -19.98 -4.64
N PHE A 206 13.14 -18.89 -4.95
CA PHE A 206 13.63 -17.88 -5.88
C PHE A 206 13.55 -16.52 -5.22
N PHE A 207 14.51 -15.66 -5.56
CA PHE A 207 14.47 -14.23 -5.26
C PHE A 207 14.90 -13.48 -6.52
N GLY A 208 14.17 -12.42 -6.84
CA GLY A 208 14.39 -11.71 -8.08
C GLY A 208 13.46 -10.53 -8.29
N LYS A 209 13.59 -9.90 -9.45
CA LYS A 209 12.68 -8.83 -9.87
C LYS A 209 11.46 -9.41 -10.55
N VAL A 210 10.31 -8.83 -10.24
CA VAL A 210 9.03 -9.17 -10.84
C VAL A 210 8.33 -7.90 -11.31
N LYS A 211 7.55 -8.03 -12.38
CA LYS A 211 6.54 -7.05 -12.76
C LYS A 211 5.20 -7.49 -12.20
N VAL A 212 4.49 -6.60 -11.52
CA VAL A 212 3.12 -6.82 -11.04
C VAL A 212 2.19 -5.99 -11.88
N GLU A 213 1.11 -6.60 -12.39
CA GLU A 213 0.05 -5.95 -13.13
C GLU A 213 -1.27 -6.11 -12.39
N HIS A 214 -2.01 -5.01 -12.19
CA HIS A 214 -3.36 -5.01 -11.65
C HIS A 214 -4.33 -4.52 -12.72
N GLU A 215 -5.21 -5.41 -13.16
CA GLU A 215 -6.30 -5.11 -14.10
C GLU A 215 -7.63 -5.08 -13.34
N TYR A 216 -8.28 -3.92 -13.29
CA TYR A 216 -9.64 -3.80 -12.77
C TYR A 216 -10.63 -3.95 -13.93
N TYR A 217 -11.24 -5.14 -14.05
CA TYR A 217 -12.06 -5.48 -15.23
C TYR A 217 -13.56 -5.25 -15.04
N SER A 218 -14.05 -5.19 -13.80
CA SER A 218 -15.47 -5.00 -13.49
C SER A 218 -15.66 -4.55 -12.04
N TYR A 219 -16.81 -3.95 -11.71
CA TYR A 219 -17.24 -3.78 -10.33
C TYR A 219 -18.65 -4.33 -10.11
N LYS A 220 -18.92 -4.71 -8.85
CA LYS A 220 -20.24 -5.12 -8.36
C LYS A 220 -20.91 -3.95 -7.66
N VAL A 221 -22.22 -3.84 -7.83
CA VAL A 221 -23.08 -3.04 -6.95
C VAL A 221 -23.73 -3.99 -5.95
N ILE A 222 -23.55 -3.73 -4.66
CA ILE A 222 -23.96 -4.64 -3.58
C ILE A 222 -24.89 -3.87 -2.64
N ASP A 223 -26.07 -4.45 -2.39
CA ASP A 223 -27.01 -3.90 -1.42
C ASP A 223 -26.41 -3.90 -0.01
N THR A 224 -26.50 -2.78 0.70
CA THR A 224 -25.85 -2.64 2.01
C THR A 224 -26.50 -3.54 3.06
N PHE A 225 -27.81 -3.76 2.96
CA PHE A 225 -28.57 -4.52 3.96
C PHE A 225 -28.61 -6.01 3.65
N THR A 226 -28.96 -6.38 2.43
CA THR A 226 -29.12 -7.79 2.06
C THR A 226 -27.81 -8.46 1.66
N GLN A 227 -26.78 -7.66 1.34
CA GLN A 227 -25.49 -8.13 0.80
C GLN A 227 -25.63 -8.83 -0.57
N ASP A 228 -26.78 -8.68 -1.24
CA ASP A 228 -27.00 -9.23 -2.57
C ASP A 228 -26.29 -8.41 -3.64
N ILE A 229 -25.77 -9.09 -4.66
CA ILE A 229 -25.22 -8.42 -5.84
C ILE A 229 -26.39 -7.94 -6.71
N LEU A 230 -26.62 -6.63 -6.72
CA LEU A 230 -27.67 -5.98 -7.50
C LEU A 230 -27.33 -5.96 -8.99
N SER A 231 -26.07 -5.65 -9.31
CA SER A 231 -25.60 -5.60 -10.70
C SER A 231 -24.08 -5.77 -10.80
N ARG A 232 -23.61 -5.96 -12.03
CA ARG A 232 -22.20 -5.90 -12.40
C ARG A 232 -22.02 -5.02 -13.62
N HIS A 233 -20.95 -4.23 -13.61
CA HIS A 233 -20.61 -3.32 -14.70
C HIS A 233 -19.15 -3.53 -15.09
N PRO A 234 -18.81 -3.53 -16.40
CA PRO A 234 -17.43 -3.63 -16.85
C PRO A 234 -16.66 -2.33 -16.56
N LEU A 235 -15.34 -2.43 -16.48
CA LEU A 235 -14.41 -1.32 -16.30
C LEU A 235 -13.47 -1.20 -17.51
N ASP A 236 -14.04 -0.99 -18.69
CA ASP A 236 -13.29 -1.07 -19.96
C ASP A 236 -12.23 0.03 -20.14
N ASN A 237 -12.40 1.16 -19.47
CA ASN A 237 -11.56 2.35 -19.64
C ASN A 237 -10.54 2.54 -18.51
N ILE A 238 -10.37 1.57 -17.61
CA ILE A 238 -9.41 1.68 -16.50
C ILE A 238 -8.05 1.11 -16.94
N PRO A 239 -6.97 1.92 -16.95
CA PRO A 239 -5.66 1.42 -17.31
C PRO A 239 -5.14 0.36 -16.33
N ILE A 240 -4.36 -0.59 -16.85
CA ILE A 240 -3.62 -1.55 -16.02
C ILE A 240 -2.58 -0.77 -15.19
N ILE A 241 -2.56 -1.03 -13.89
CA ILE A 241 -1.51 -0.51 -13.02
C ILE A 241 -0.37 -1.51 -13.04
N GLU A 242 0.78 -1.08 -13.51
CA GLU A 242 2.00 -1.89 -13.52
C GLU A 242 3.11 -1.27 -12.69
N PHE A 243 3.85 -2.10 -11.96
CA PHE A 243 5.07 -1.69 -11.27
C PHE A 243 6.06 -2.84 -11.15
N GLU A 244 7.35 -2.50 -11.11
CA GLU A 244 8.42 -3.46 -10.85
C GLU A 244 8.78 -3.47 -9.36
N THR A 245 8.95 -4.67 -8.79
CA THR A 245 9.39 -4.86 -7.41
C THR A 245 10.28 -6.10 -7.29
N GLN A 246 10.79 -6.36 -6.09
CA GLN A 246 11.47 -7.60 -5.77
C GLN A 246 10.51 -8.56 -5.06
N ALA A 247 10.59 -9.85 -5.37
CA ALA A 247 9.79 -10.88 -4.75
C ALA A 247 10.64 -12.08 -4.33
N VAL A 248 10.13 -12.80 -3.33
CA VAL A 248 10.54 -14.16 -3.01
C VAL A 248 9.37 -15.07 -3.38
N TRP A 249 9.63 -16.14 -4.12
CA TRP A 249 8.59 -17.12 -4.47
C TRP A 249 9.12 -18.55 -4.39
N PHE A 250 8.20 -19.50 -4.24
CA PHE A 250 8.51 -20.91 -4.08
C PHE A 250 7.87 -21.71 -5.22
N GLY A 251 8.69 -22.51 -5.91
CA GLY A 251 8.23 -23.52 -6.86
C GLY A 251 7.91 -24.80 -6.09
N ILE A 252 6.63 -25.08 -5.90
CA ILE A 252 6.16 -26.34 -5.31
C ILE A 252 5.99 -27.35 -6.46
N PRO A 253 6.66 -28.51 -6.45
CA PRO A 253 6.48 -29.51 -7.49
C PRO A 253 5.04 -30.02 -7.58
N PHE A 254 4.62 -30.36 -8.80
CA PHE A 254 3.23 -30.72 -9.11
C PHE A 254 2.73 -31.93 -8.31
N GLU A 255 3.61 -32.91 -8.06
CA GLU A 255 3.27 -34.12 -7.31
C GLU A 255 2.78 -33.80 -5.89
N TYR A 256 3.44 -32.85 -5.22
CA TYR A 256 3.08 -32.40 -3.87
C TYR A 256 1.83 -31.54 -3.87
N GLN A 257 1.62 -30.71 -4.89
CA GLN A 257 0.38 -29.95 -5.04
C GLN A 257 -0.82 -30.91 -5.11
N LYS A 258 -0.69 -31.96 -5.92
CA LYS A 258 -1.74 -32.98 -6.10
C LYS A 258 -2.02 -33.78 -4.83
N GLU A 259 -0.98 -34.14 -4.07
CA GLU A 259 -1.13 -34.84 -2.79
C GLU A 259 -1.90 -33.97 -1.79
N LEU A 260 -1.53 -32.70 -1.64
CA LEU A 260 -2.22 -31.75 -0.76
C LEU A 260 -3.69 -31.52 -1.16
N GLU A 261 -3.97 -31.39 -2.45
CA GLU A 261 -5.36 -31.23 -2.95
C GLU A 261 -6.23 -32.46 -2.69
N LEU A 262 -5.64 -33.66 -2.65
CA LEU A 262 -6.35 -34.90 -2.37
C LEU A 262 -6.58 -35.12 -0.87
N GLU A 263 -5.68 -34.61 -0.02
CA GLU A 263 -5.75 -34.77 1.44
C GLU A 263 -6.56 -33.67 2.15
N GLY A 264 -6.76 -32.51 1.51
CA GLY A 264 -7.70 -31.46 1.95
C GLY A 264 -7.03 -30.24 2.58
#